data_AF-A0A3M1ZK69-F1
#
_entry.id   AF-A0A3M1ZK69-F1
#
_cell.length_a   1.000
_cell.length_b   1.000
_cell.length_c   1.000
_cell.angle_alpha   90.00
_cell.angle_beta   90.00
_cell.angle_gamma   90.00
#
_symmetry.space_group_name_H-M   'P 1'
#
loop_
_entity.id
_entity.type
_entity.pdbx_description
1 polymer ?
#
loop_
_entity_poly.entity_id
_entity_poly.type
_entity_poly.pdbx_seq_one_letter_code
_entity_poly.pdbx_strand_id
1 'polypeptide(L)'
;MLATDDFIILFLDLLNEVLTSAIVVVAASLLLYNLSKNLDNRVARTSAIVLACVTVAYAADAFIALEPTRNIHIATLRLQWIGIAFLPAALLHLSDALLATTGLPSRGRRKRIIRILYGVSGTFLAMAGLTN
;
A
#
# COMPACT_ATOMS: atom_id res chain seq x y z
N MET A 1 20.08 -5.49 -32.73
CA MET A 1 19.18 -4.50 -32.11
C MET A 1 17.99 -5.20 -31.47
N LEU A 2 17.25 -6.06 -32.18
CA LEU A 2 16.16 -6.87 -31.59
C LEU A 2 16.57 -7.74 -30.38
N ALA A 3 17.72 -8.40 -30.41
CA ALA A 3 18.16 -9.28 -29.32
C ALA A 3 18.50 -8.55 -28.00
N THR A 4 18.95 -7.30 -28.07
CA THR A 4 19.21 -6.47 -26.88
C THR A 4 17.91 -5.96 -26.26
N ASP A 5 16.92 -5.64 -27.08
CA ASP A 5 15.61 -5.17 -26.60
C ASP A 5 14.85 -6.30 -25.88
N ASP A 6 14.85 -7.51 -26.46
CA ASP A 6 14.24 -8.69 -25.84
C ASP A 6 14.87 -9.06 -24.50
N PHE A 7 16.21 -8.97 -24.40
CA PHE A 7 16.93 -9.21 -23.16
C PHE A 7 16.54 -8.20 -22.06
N ILE A 8 16.42 -6.91 -22.42
CA ILE A 8 16.05 -5.86 -21.46
C ILE A 8 14.63 -6.09 -20.95
N ILE A 9 13.68 -6.41 -21.84
CA ILE A 9 12.29 -6.68 -21.45
C ILE A 9 12.22 -7.88 -20.50
N LEU A 10 12.84 -9.01 -20.87
CA LEU A 10 12.86 -10.20 -20.01
C LEU A 10 13.47 -9.92 -18.63
N PHE A 11 14.55 -9.16 -18.58
CA PHE A 11 15.20 -8.80 -17.33
C PHE A 11 14.30 -7.93 -16.45
N LEU A 12 13.61 -6.94 -17.03
CA LEU A 12 12.70 -6.07 -16.30
C LEU A 12 11.45 -6.81 -15.80
N ASP A 13 10.90 -7.73 -16.58
CA ASP A 13 9.75 -8.54 -16.19
C ASP A 13 10.09 -9.45 -15.01
N LEU A 14 11.22 -10.18 -15.09
CA LEU A 14 11.70 -11.04 -14.00
C LEU A 14 11.99 -10.23 -12.73
N LEU A 15 12.62 -9.05 -12.87
CA LEU A 15 12.86 -8.17 -11.73
C LEU A 15 11.55 -7.69 -11.10
N ASN A 16 10.58 -7.27 -11.91
CA ASN A 16 9.29 -6.79 -11.41
C ASN A 16 8.55 -7.90 -10.66
N GLU A 17 8.55 -9.13 -11.19
CA GLU A 17 7.91 -10.29 -10.56
C GLU A 17 8.57 -10.65 -9.21
N VAL A 18 9.90 -10.70 -9.17
CA VAL A 18 10.67 -10.97 -7.93
C VAL A 18 10.47 -9.85 -6.91
N LEU A 19 10.50 -8.59 -7.32
CA LEU A 19 10.28 -7.46 -6.42
C LEU A 19 8.85 -7.44 -5.88
N THR A 20 7.86 -7.66 -6.73
CA THR A 20 6.44 -7.68 -6.34
C THR A 20 6.16 -8.77 -5.31
N SER A 21 6.66 -9.99 -5.56
CA SER A 21 6.53 -11.12 -4.63
C SER A 21 7.30 -10.89 -3.32
N ALA A 22 8.51 -10.34 -3.37
CA ALA A 22 9.27 -10.00 -2.17
C ALA A 22 8.57 -8.91 -1.33
N ILE A 23 8.06 -7.85 -1.97
CA ILE A 23 7.36 -6.75 -1.29
C ILE A 23 6.13 -7.27 -0.57
N VAL A 24 5.28 -8.09 -1.22
CA VAL A 24 4.07 -8.60 -0.57
C VAL A 24 4.40 -9.50 0.61
N VAL A 25 5.40 -10.38 0.49
CA VAL A 25 5.81 -11.30 1.57
C VAL A 25 6.36 -10.53 2.77
N VAL A 26 7.28 -9.58 2.54
CA VAL A 26 7.88 -8.78 3.61
C VAL A 26 6.84 -7.87 4.26
N ALA A 27 6.01 -7.18 3.46
CA ALA A 27 4.98 -6.29 3.98
C ALA A 27 3.95 -7.05 4.81
N ALA A 28 3.46 -8.20 4.34
CA ALA A 28 2.51 -9.04 5.06
C ALA A 28 3.12 -9.59 6.36
N SER A 29 4.39 -10.03 6.32
CA SER A 29 5.10 -10.54 7.50
C SER A 29 5.23 -9.47 8.59
N LEU A 30 5.65 -8.25 8.20
CA LEU A 30 5.76 -7.13 9.14
C LEU A 30 4.40 -6.65 9.64
N LEU A 31 3.37 -6.69 8.78
CA LEU A 31 2.00 -6.36 9.16
C LEU A 31 1.51 -7.30 10.26
N LEU A 32 1.61 -8.62 10.05
CA LEU A 32 1.22 -9.64 11.01
C LEU A 32 2.03 -9.54 12.31
N TYR A 33 3.33 -9.26 12.22
CA TYR A 33 4.17 -9.00 13.38
C TYR A 33 3.66 -7.80 14.20
N ASN A 34 3.36 -6.67 13.55
CA ASN A 34 2.86 -5.47 14.22
C ASN A 34 1.49 -5.69 14.86
N LEU A 35 0.58 -6.36 14.16
CA LEU A 35 -0.75 -6.71 14.67
C LEU A 35 -0.68 -7.68 15.87
N SER A 36 0.31 -8.57 15.90
CA SER A 36 0.42 -9.59 16.95
C SER A 36 1.13 -9.12 18.22
N LYS A 37 2.13 -8.23 18.09
CA LYS A 37 3.03 -7.91 19.23
C LYS A 37 3.14 -6.44 19.60
N ASN A 38 2.79 -5.49 18.73
CA ASN A 38 3.17 -4.08 18.92
C ASN A 38 2.02 -3.08 18.71
N LEU A 39 0.77 -3.45 18.94
CA LEU A 39 -0.37 -2.53 18.77
C LEU A 39 -0.41 -1.34 19.76
N ASP A 40 0.22 -1.50 20.93
CA ASP A 40 0.26 -0.47 21.97
C ASP A 40 1.16 0.71 21.59
N ASN A 41 2.21 0.47 20.80
CA ASN A 41 3.08 1.54 20.33
C ASN A 41 2.43 2.27 19.14
N ARG A 42 2.26 3.60 19.28
CA ARG A 42 1.71 4.45 18.23
C ARG A 42 2.43 4.28 16.89
N VAL A 43 3.76 4.21 16.88
CA VAL A 43 4.55 4.09 15.64
C VAL A 43 4.24 2.78 14.93
N ALA A 44 4.23 1.67 15.67
CA ALA A 44 3.93 0.34 15.14
C ALA A 44 2.48 0.25 14.63
N ARG A 45 1.52 0.87 15.33
CA ARG A 45 0.14 0.97 14.83
C ARG A 45 0.05 1.76 13.53
N THR A 46 0.73 2.88 13.42
CA THR A 46 0.71 3.69 12.18
C THR A 46 1.47 3.04 11.03
N SER A 47 2.56 2.32 11.31
CA SER A 47 3.27 1.56 10.27
C SER A 47 2.47 0.35 9.83
N ALA A 48 1.70 -0.29 10.72
CA ALA A 48 0.76 -1.35 10.32
C ALA A 48 -0.27 -0.86 9.29
N ILE A 49 -0.74 0.38 9.38
CA ILE A 49 -1.67 0.93 8.37
C ILE A 49 -0.98 1.09 7.01
N VAL A 50 0.27 1.57 6.99
CA VAL A 50 1.08 1.65 5.76
C VAL A 50 1.29 0.25 5.17
N LEU A 51 1.71 -0.70 6.00
CA LEU A 51 1.94 -2.08 5.60
C LEU A 51 0.67 -2.73 5.06
N ALA A 52 -0.49 -2.48 5.68
CA ALA A 52 -1.77 -2.96 5.15
C ALA A 52 -2.08 -2.40 3.75
N CYS A 53 -1.84 -1.11 3.52
CA CYS A 53 -2.03 -0.51 2.19
C CYS A 53 -1.10 -1.15 1.14
N VAL A 54 0.18 -1.33 1.49
CA VAL A 54 1.19 -1.96 0.62
C VAL A 54 0.84 -3.43 0.35
N THR A 55 0.51 -4.20 1.39
CA THR A 55 0.12 -5.61 1.26
C THR A 55 -1.10 -5.76 0.35
N VAL A 56 -2.14 -4.94 0.52
CA VAL A 56 -3.33 -4.99 -0.34
C VAL A 56 -2.97 -4.69 -1.80
N ALA A 57 -2.19 -3.64 -2.06
CA ALA A 57 -1.83 -3.25 -3.42
C ALA A 57 -0.96 -4.31 -4.12
N TYR A 58 0.09 -4.80 -3.46
CA TYR A 58 1.02 -5.76 -4.06
C TYR A 58 0.47 -7.20 -4.07
N ALA A 59 -0.42 -7.57 -3.14
CA ALA A 59 -1.11 -8.85 -3.23
C ALA A 59 -2.08 -8.88 -4.41
N ALA A 60 -2.77 -7.77 -4.68
CA ALA A 60 -3.63 -7.65 -5.86
C ALA A 60 -2.80 -7.74 -7.15
N ASP A 61 -1.65 -7.06 -7.19
CA ASP A 61 -0.73 -7.09 -8.34
C ASP A 61 -0.16 -8.50 -8.59
N ALA A 62 0.32 -9.17 -7.55
CA ALA A 62 0.78 -10.55 -7.62
C ALA A 62 -0.33 -11.52 -8.07
N PHE A 63 -1.58 -11.25 -7.69
CA PHE A 63 -2.72 -12.05 -8.12
C PHE A 63 -3.08 -11.80 -9.60
N ILE A 64 -2.97 -10.55 -10.07
CA ILE A 64 -3.19 -10.20 -11.48
C ILE A 64 -2.17 -10.90 -12.38
N ALA A 65 -0.93 -11.05 -11.93
CA ALA A 65 0.13 -11.78 -12.64
C ALA A 65 -0.20 -13.27 -12.89
N LEU A 66 -1.18 -13.84 -12.17
CA LEU A 66 -1.66 -15.21 -12.40
C LEU A 66 -2.69 -15.32 -13.56
N GLU A 67 -2.87 -14.25 -14.32
CA GLU A 67 -3.80 -14.15 -15.46
C GLU A 67 -5.22 -14.67 -15.16
N PRO A 68 -5.89 -14.14 -14.12
CA PRO A 68 -7.25 -14.57 -13.78
C PRO A 68 -8.26 -14.20 -14.88
N THR A 69 -9.45 -14.78 -14.83
CA THR A 69 -10.52 -14.44 -15.78
C THR A 69 -10.82 -12.94 -15.77
N ARG A 70 -11.27 -12.39 -16.91
CA ARG A 70 -11.50 -10.94 -17.11
C ARG A 70 -12.28 -10.27 -15.98
N ASN A 71 -13.34 -10.92 -15.49
CA ASN A 71 -14.16 -10.37 -14.41
C ASN A 71 -13.38 -10.27 -13.09
N ILE A 72 -12.61 -11.30 -12.76
CA ILE A 72 -11.78 -11.33 -11.55
C ILE A 72 -10.64 -10.33 -11.69
N HIS A 73 -10.01 -10.22 -12.87
CA HIS A 73 -8.96 -9.24 -13.14
C HIS A 73 -9.42 -7.80 -12.85
N ILE A 74 -10.60 -7.41 -13.34
CA ILE A 74 -11.19 -6.09 -13.08
C ILE A 74 -11.51 -5.91 -11.59
N ALA A 75 -12.06 -6.94 -10.94
CA ALA A 75 -12.35 -6.88 -9.50
C ALA A 75 -11.07 -6.72 -8.66
N THR A 76 -9.99 -7.44 -9.00
CA THR A 76 -8.69 -7.35 -8.32
C THR A 76 -8.05 -5.98 -8.52
N LEU A 77 -8.10 -5.42 -9.74
CA LEU A 77 -7.64 -4.04 -9.99
C LEU A 77 -8.40 -3.04 -9.11
N ARG A 78 -9.73 -3.17 -8.99
CA ARG A 78 -10.54 -2.31 -8.10
C ARG A 78 -10.11 -2.45 -6.64
N LEU A 79 -9.75 -3.66 -6.19
CA LEU A 79 -9.21 -3.90 -4.85
C LEU A 79 -7.83 -3.26 -4.65
N GLN A 80 -6.96 -3.31 -5.66
CA GLN A 80 -5.63 -2.68 -5.64
C GLN A 80 -5.70 -1.17 -5.38
N TRP A 81 -6.69 -0.50 -5.98
CA TRP A 81 -6.93 0.94 -5.79
C TRP A 81 -7.17 1.34 -4.34
N ILE A 82 -7.70 0.43 -3.50
CA ILE A 82 -7.84 0.68 -2.05
C ILE A 82 -6.47 0.95 -1.44
N GLY A 83 -5.51 0.05 -1.65
CA GLY A 83 -4.16 0.20 -1.12
C GLY A 83 -3.50 1.50 -1.59
N ILE A 84 -3.59 1.78 -2.89
CA ILE A 84 -2.97 2.96 -3.51
C ILE A 84 -3.57 4.26 -2.97
N ALA A 85 -4.91 4.36 -2.87
CA ALA A 85 -5.59 5.58 -2.47
C ALA A 85 -5.31 5.96 -1.01
N PHE A 86 -5.18 4.98 -0.10
CA PHE A 86 -4.95 5.23 1.32
C PHE A 86 -3.47 5.37 1.69
N LEU A 87 -2.55 4.88 0.86
CA LEU A 87 -1.10 4.95 1.12
C LEU A 87 -0.58 6.35 1.47
N PRO A 88 -0.88 7.44 0.73
CA PRO A 88 -0.37 8.78 1.07
C PRO A 88 -0.85 9.27 2.44
N ALA A 89 -2.11 8.98 2.80
CA ALA A 89 -2.65 9.31 4.11
C ALA A 89 -1.97 8.50 5.23
N ALA A 90 -1.73 7.22 4.98
CA ALA A 90 -1.02 6.32 5.90
C ALA A 90 0.44 6.75 6.12
N LEU A 91 1.15 7.15 5.06
CA LEU A 91 2.52 7.63 5.15
C LEU A 91 2.62 8.88 6.01
N LEU A 92 1.76 9.87 5.80
CA LEU A 92 1.73 11.07 6.64
C LEU A 92 1.37 10.75 8.10
N HIS A 93 0.50 9.76 8.32
CA HIS A 93 0.17 9.31 9.67
C HIS A 93 1.37 8.68 10.38
N LEU A 94 2.15 7.86 9.68
CA LEU A 94 3.40 7.29 10.19
C LEU A 94 4.46 8.36 10.44
N SER A 95 4.65 9.31 9.51
CA SER A 95 5.60 10.41 9.70
C SER A 95 5.27 11.25 10.94
N ASP A 96 4.00 11.51 11.23
CA ASP A 96 3.59 12.21 12.45
C ASP A 96 3.83 11.38 13.73
N ALA A 97 3.72 10.06 13.65
CA ALA A 97 4.06 9.17 14.76
C ALA A 97 5.57 9.17 15.05
N LEU A 98 6.40 9.11 14.00
CA LEU A 98 7.85 9.18 14.12
C LEU A 98 8.33 10.56 14.64
N LEU A 99 7.73 11.66 14.17
CA LEU A 99 8.07 12.99 14.68
C LEU A 99 7.69 13.19 16.16
N ALA A 100 6.70 12.45 16.65
CA ALA A 100 6.36 12.49 18.07
C ALA A 100 7.43 11.82 18.95
N THR A 101 8.23 10.87 18.42
CA THR A 101 9.30 10.22 19.18
C THR A 101 10.57 11.08 19.29
N THR A 102 10.71 12.11 18.45
CA THR A 102 11.86 13.04 18.48
C THR A 102 11.66 14.25 19.39
N GLY A 103 10.60 14.26 20.22
CA GLY A 103 10.30 15.38 21.10
C GLY A 103 9.60 16.56 20.43
N LEU A 104 9.17 16.41 19.17
CA LEU A 104 8.38 17.41 18.43
C LEU A 104 6.93 16.92 18.20
N PRO A 105 6.14 16.68 19.28
CA PRO A 105 4.76 16.23 19.14
C PRO A 105 3.92 17.28 18.43
N SER A 106 3.12 16.85 17.47
CA SER A 106 2.29 17.76 16.68
C SER A 106 1.22 18.44 17.53
N ARG A 107 1.16 19.77 17.43
CA ARG A 107 0.13 20.64 18.03
C ARG A 107 -1.23 20.56 17.31
N GLY A 108 -1.71 19.35 17.01
CA GLY A 108 -3.05 19.09 16.45
C GLY A 108 -3.26 19.39 14.95
N ARG A 109 -2.53 20.35 14.36
CA ARG A 109 -2.66 20.71 12.93
C ARG A 109 -2.43 19.51 12.00
N ARG A 110 -1.38 18.72 12.23
CA ARG A 110 -1.07 17.54 11.40
C ARG A 110 -2.15 16.46 11.50
N LYS A 111 -2.71 16.23 12.70
CA LYS A 111 -3.82 15.29 12.90
C LYS A 111 -5.08 15.67 12.11
N ARG A 112 -5.34 16.96 11.89
CA ARG A 112 -6.47 17.42 11.07
C ARG A 112 -6.21 17.16 9.58
N ILE A 113 -5.00 17.44 9.09
CA ILE A 113 -4.60 17.16 7.71
C ILE A 113 -4.70 15.67 7.41
N ILE A 114 -4.18 14.81 8.29
CA ILE A 114 -4.26 13.35 8.15
C ILE A 114 -5.72 12.89 8.02
N ARG A 115 -6.63 13.39 8.87
CA ARG A 115 -8.07 13.05 8.78
C ARG A 115 -8.71 13.50 7.47
N ILE A 116 -8.36 14.69 6.99
CA ILE A 116 -8.83 15.19 5.68
C ILE A 116 -8.34 14.27 4.57
N LEU A 117 -7.07 13.87 4.58
CA LEU A 117 -6.50 12.95 3.58
C LEU A 117 -7.20 11.59 3.59
N TYR A 118 -7.45 10.99 4.75
CA TYR A 118 -8.26 9.76 4.82
C TYR A 118 -9.68 9.96 4.26
N GLY A 119 -10.29 11.13 4.53
CA GLY A 119 -11.58 11.49 3.95
C GLY A 119 -11.50 11.57 2.42
N VAL A 120 -10.49 12.25 1.87
CA VAL A 120 -10.28 12.37 0.42
C VAL A 120 -10.05 10.99 -0.22
N SER A 121 -9.18 10.15 0.37
CA SER A 121 -8.97 8.77 -0.09
C SER A 121 -10.28 7.97 -0.08
N GLY A 122 -11.09 8.10 0.98
CA GLY A 122 -12.40 7.47 1.08
C GLY A 122 -13.39 7.97 0.02
N THR A 123 -13.41 9.27 -0.28
CA THR A 123 -14.26 9.82 -1.36
C THR A 123 -13.85 9.31 -2.74
N PHE A 124 -12.54 9.23 -3.01
CA PHE A 124 -12.02 8.66 -4.26
C PHE A 124 -12.44 7.19 -4.41
N LEU A 125 -12.33 6.42 -3.32
CA LEU A 125 -12.75 5.03 -3.33
C LEU A 125 -14.27 4.89 -3.54
N ALA A 126 -15.08 5.69 -2.87
CA ALA A 126 -16.52 5.69 -3.06
C ALA A 126 -16.91 6.03 -4.51
N MET A 127 -16.25 7.03 -5.10
CA MET A 127 -16.48 7.42 -6.50
C MET A 127 -16.04 6.34 -7.48
N ALA A 128 -14.91 5.66 -7.21
CA ALA A 128 -14.46 4.51 -7.99
C ALA A 128 -15.44 3.32 -7.90
N GLY A 129 -16.03 3.08 -6.73
CA GLY A 129 -17.02 2.02 -6.54
C GLY A 129 -18.39 2.31 -7.16
N LEU A 130 -18.76 3.59 -7.29
CA LEU A 130 -20.02 4.01 -7.92
C LEU A 130 -19.96 4.03 -9.46
N THR A 131 -18.75 4.03 -10.03
CA THR A 131 -18.56 3.99 -11.49
C THR A 131 -18.69 2.53 -11.96
N ASN A 132 -19.86 2.17 -12.49
CA ASN A 132 -20.15 0.84 -13.05
C ASN A 132 -19.86 0.78 -14.54
#